data_AF-A0AAN5BRA9-F1
#
_entry.id   AF-A0AAN5BRA9-F1
#
_cell.length_a   1.000
_cell.length_b   1.000
_cell.length_c   1.000
_cell.angle_alpha   90.00
_cell.angle_beta   90.00
_cell.angle_gamma   90.00
#
_symmetry.space_group_name_H-M   'P 1'
#
loop_
_entity.id
_entity.type
_entity.pdbx_description
1 polymer ?
#
loop_
_entity_poly.entity_id
_entity_poly.type
_entity_poly.pdbx_seq_one_letter_code
_entity_poly.pdbx_strand_id
1 'polypeptide(L)'
;MASIARSSFRLRSVTRVPTARTISTTPHLRAAAKPFFADEPAGPKLATAIPGPKNKAATAELDKVFDVRSLNMLTDYSKSIGN
;
A
#
# COMPACT_ATOMS: atom_id res chain seq x y z
N MET A 1 68.46 23.53 -8.12
CA MET A 1 67.13 24.14 -8.01
C MET A 1 66.24 23.59 -9.12
N ALA A 2 65.18 22.85 -8.79
CA ALA A 2 63.92 22.72 -9.54
C ALA A 2 63.16 21.47 -9.05
N SER A 3 62.33 21.63 -8.03
CA SER A 3 61.36 20.62 -7.60
C SER A 3 60.11 20.75 -8.47
N ILE A 4 59.80 19.75 -9.30
CA ILE A 4 58.56 19.68 -10.07
C ILE A 4 57.47 19.17 -9.12
N ALA A 5 56.66 20.07 -8.58
CA ALA A 5 55.50 19.74 -7.77
C ALA A 5 54.39 19.17 -8.67
N ARG A 6 54.18 17.84 -8.64
CA ARG A 6 52.99 17.22 -9.24
C ARG A 6 51.79 17.46 -8.31
N SER A 7 50.94 18.42 -8.66
CA SER A 7 49.67 18.64 -7.96
C SER A 7 48.72 17.47 -8.20
N SER A 8 48.61 16.57 -7.24
CA SER A 8 47.58 15.53 -7.22
C SER A 8 46.28 16.14 -6.71
N PHE A 9 45.42 16.59 -7.63
CA PHE A 9 44.05 16.97 -7.28
C PHE A 9 43.29 15.73 -6.83
N ARG A 10 43.24 15.49 -5.51
CA ARG A 10 42.33 14.53 -4.90
C ARG A 10 40.91 15.08 -5.00
N LEU A 11 40.19 14.66 -6.03
CA LEU A 11 38.73 14.83 -6.09
C LEU A 11 38.12 14.14 -4.86
N ARG A 12 37.59 14.94 -3.94
CA ARG A 12 36.83 14.42 -2.80
C ARG A 12 35.51 13.87 -3.35
N SER A 13 35.31 12.57 -3.18
CA SER A 13 34.00 11.93 -3.37
C SER A 13 33.00 12.56 -2.40
N VAL A 14 32.02 13.30 -2.92
CA VAL A 14 30.91 13.82 -2.13
C VAL A 14 29.95 12.66 -1.91
N THR A 15 29.85 12.18 -0.66
CA THR A 15 28.85 11.19 -0.26
C THR A 15 27.46 11.77 -0.47
N ARG A 16 26.72 11.27 -1.46
CA ARG A 16 25.30 11.60 -1.67
C ARG A 16 24.51 11.09 -0.47
N VAL A 17 24.00 11.99 0.35
CA VAL A 17 23.06 11.67 1.43
C VAL A 17 21.76 11.16 0.78
N PRO A 18 21.25 9.97 1.13
CA PRO A 18 19.95 9.53 0.63
C PRO A 18 18.87 10.43 1.23
N THR A 19 18.26 11.29 0.42
CA THR A 19 16.99 11.95 0.76
C THR A 19 15.93 10.86 0.92
N ALA A 20 15.64 10.50 2.17
CA ALA A 20 14.53 9.62 2.49
C ALA A 20 13.24 10.28 2.01
N ARG A 21 12.58 9.67 1.00
CA ARG A 21 11.22 10.05 0.64
C ARG A 21 10.31 9.58 1.77
N THR A 22 9.96 10.50 2.68
CA THR A 22 8.93 10.25 3.68
C THR A 22 7.58 10.22 2.99
N ILE A 23 7.01 9.03 2.83
CA ILE A 23 5.61 8.87 2.42
C ILE A 23 4.78 9.26 3.66
N SER A 24 4.39 10.52 3.76
CA SER A 24 3.47 10.98 4.79
C SER A 24 2.07 10.51 4.42
N THR A 25 1.68 9.33 4.91
CA THR A 25 0.27 8.97 5.00
C THR A 25 -0.27 9.72 6.21
N THR A 26 -1.02 10.80 6.01
CA THR A 26 -1.79 11.42 7.09
C THR A 26 -3.14 10.69 7.20
N PRO A 27 -3.30 9.67 8.07
CA PRO A 27 -4.58 8.97 8.21
C PRO A 27 -5.67 9.88 8.80
N HIS A 28 -5.30 10.94 9.52
CA HIS A 28 -6.23 11.69 10.36
C HIS A 28 -7.10 12.74 9.64
N LEU A 29 -6.79 13.15 8.41
CA LEU A 29 -7.60 14.15 7.70
C LEU A 29 -8.79 13.55 6.94
N ARG A 30 -8.92 12.22 6.86
CA ARG A 30 -10.06 11.55 6.19
C ARG A 30 -11.08 10.92 7.14
N ALA A 31 -10.79 10.85 8.44
CA ALA A 31 -11.61 10.16 9.42
C ALA A 31 -12.83 10.96 9.94
N ALA A 32 -13.10 12.16 9.40
CA ALA A 32 -14.16 13.04 9.91
C ALA A 32 -15.10 13.57 8.81
N ALA A 33 -15.24 12.85 7.69
CA ALA A 33 -16.36 13.09 6.79
C ALA A 33 -17.63 12.53 7.44
N LYS A 34 -18.70 13.33 7.48
CA LYS A 34 -20.00 12.85 7.96
C LYS A 34 -20.46 11.66 7.10
N PRO A 35 -21.09 10.62 7.68
CA PRO A 35 -21.66 9.53 6.90
C PRO A 35 -22.58 10.07 5.81
N PHE A 36 -22.43 9.58 4.58
CA PHE A 36 -23.30 10.00 3.48
C PHE A 36 -24.65 9.27 3.56
N PHE A 37 -24.63 8.00 3.99
CA PHE A 37 -25.81 7.24 4.37
C PHE A 37 -25.98 7.16 5.90
N ALA A 38 -27.23 7.04 6.37
CA ALA A 38 -27.54 7.04 7.79
C ALA A 38 -26.94 5.85 8.56
N ASP A 39 -26.82 4.69 7.90
CA ASP A 39 -26.37 3.43 8.50
C ASP A 39 -24.96 2.99 8.04
N GLU A 40 -24.09 3.94 7.68
CA GLU A 40 -22.71 3.60 7.31
C GLU A 40 -21.90 3.12 8.54
N PRO A 41 -21.07 2.07 8.39
CA PRO A 41 -20.17 1.66 9.45
C PRO A 41 -19.14 2.76 9.73
N ALA A 42 -18.92 3.06 11.01
CA ALA A 42 -18.00 4.13 11.45
C ALA A 42 -16.52 3.90 11.08
N GLY A 43 -16.16 2.70 10.65
CA GLY A 43 -14.81 2.37 10.24
C GLY A 43 -14.63 0.90 9.84
N PRO A 44 -13.44 0.54 9.33
CA PRO A 44 -13.16 -0.81 8.87
C PRO A 44 -13.12 -1.80 10.04
N LYS A 45 -13.79 -2.95 9.87
CA LYS A 45 -13.77 -4.06 10.84
C LYS A 45 -13.26 -5.33 10.15
N LEU A 46 -12.13 -5.84 10.63
CA LEU A 46 -11.55 -7.10 10.15
C LEU A 46 -11.93 -8.26 11.07
N ALA A 47 -12.74 -9.19 10.57
CA ALA A 47 -13.11 -10.40 11.30
C ALA A 47 -12.14 -11.57 11.06
N THR A 48 -11.51 -11.62 9.88
CA THR A 48 -10.57 -12.67 9.49
C THR A 48 -9.42 -12.07 8.69
N ALA A 49 -8.34 -12.82 8.54
CA ALA A 49 -7.34 -12.52 7.53
C ALA A 49 -7.98 -12.47 6.14
N ILE A 50 -7.50 -11.57 5.29
CA ILE A 50 -7.92 -11.42 3.90
C ILE A 50 -6.90 -12.17 3.04
N PRO A 51 -7.28 -13.15 2.20
CA PRO A 51 -8.62 -13.73 1.99
C PRO A 51 -9.10 -14.70 3.09
N GLY A 52 -10.37 -14.60 3.49
CA GLY A 52 -10.98 -15.49 4.49
C GLY A 52 -11.28 -16.91 3.98
N PRO A 53 -11.59 -17.88 4.86
CA PRO A 53 -11.76 -19.29 4.48
C PRO A 53 -12.93 -19.53 3.51
N LYS A 54 -14.07 -18.86 3.72
CA LYS A 54 -15.21 -18.92 2.79
C LYS A 54 -14.85 -18.36 1.41
N ASN A 55 -14.07 -17.27 1.40
CA ASN A 55 -13.65 -16.63 0.17
C ASN A 55 -12.67 -17.51 -0.63
N LYS A 56 -11.76 -18.23 0.06
CA LYS A 56 -10.88 -19.22 -0.57
C LYS A 56 -11.66 -20.38 -1.20
N ALA A 57 -12.67 -20.90 -0.50
CA ALA A 57 -13.52 -21.97 -1.02
C ALA A 57 -14.26 -21.56 -2.30
N ALA A 58 -14.91 -20.39 -2.29
CA ALA A 58 -15.61 -19.87 -3.46
C ALA A 58 -14.66 -19.50 -4.61
N THR A 59 -13.44 -19.04 -4.31
CA THR A 59 -12.41 -18.81 -5.34
C THR A 59 -11.97 -20.11 -6.00
N ALA A 60 -11.82 -21.20 -5.24
CA ALA A 60 -11.47 -22.52 -5.78
C ALA A 60 -12.58 -23.15 -6.63
N GLU A 61 -13.84 -22.80 -6.37
CA GLU A 61 -14.95 -23.19 -7.25
C GLU A 61 -14.92 -22.41 -8.56
N LEU A 62 -14.63 -21.10 -8.50
CA LEU A 62 -14.55 -20.23 -9.68
C LEU A 62 -13.35 -20.59 -10.58
N ASP A 63 -12.22 -20.98 -9.98
CA ASP A 63 -10.99 -21.40 -10.67
C ASP A 63 -11.19 -22.60 -11.62
N LYS A 64 -12.23 -23.42 -11.38
CA LYS A 64 -12.55 -24.56 -12.25
C LYS A 64 -13.05 -24.15 -13.63
N VAL A 65 -13.58 -22.93 -13.75
CA VAL A 65 -14.24 -22.44 -14.98
C VAL A 65 -13.56 -21.17 -15.50
N PHE A 66 -12.98 -20.36 -14.63
CA PHE A 66 -12.37 -19.07 -14.97
C PHE A 66 -10.99 -18.92 -14.35
N ASP A 67 -10.12 -18.16 -15.03
CA ASP A 67 -8.83 -17.76 -14.46
C ASP A 67 -9.03 -16.71 -13.36
N VAL A 68 -8.70 -17.07 -12.12
CA VAL A 68 -8.86 -16.21 -10.93
C VAL A 68 -7.55 -15.56 -10.47
N ARG A 69 -6.48 -15.59 -11.27
CA ARG A 69 -5.16 -15.02 -10.87
C ARG A 69 -5.18 -13.52 -10.58
N SER A 70 -6.14 -12.79 -11.15
CA SER A 70 -6.34 -11.35 -10.89
C SER A 70 -7.40 -11.05 -9.82
N LEU A 71 -7.98 -12.08 -9.20
CA LEU A 71 -9.03 -11.91 -8.19
C LEU A 71 -8.40 -11.55 -6.83
N ASN A 72 -8.84 -10.45 -6.23
CA ASN A 72 -8.41 -10.06 -4.88
C ASN A 72 -9.23 -10.79 -3.81
N MET A 73 -10.55 -10.58 -3.82
CA MET A 73 -11.50 -11.27 -2.96
C MET A 73 -12.93 -11.17 -3.51
N LEU A 74 -13.78 -12.13 -3.15
CA LEU A 74 -15.22 -12.06 -3.39
C LEU A 74 -15.90 -11.25 -2.29
N THR A 75 -16.85 -10.40 -2.68
CA THR A 75 -17.54 -9.46 -1.81
C THR A 75 -19.05 -9.64 -1.86
N ASP A 76 -19.69 -9.50 -0.71
CA ASP A 76 -21.15 -9.49 -0.57
C ASP A 76 -21.66 -8.04 -0.61
N TYR A 77 -22.13 -7.62 -1.78
CA TYR A 77 -22.63 -6.25 -1.98
C TYR A 77 -23.94 -5.98 -1.24
N SER A 78 -24.72 -7.01 -0.87
CA SER A 78 -25.96 -6.81 -0.11
C SER A 78 -25.71 -6.23 1.29
N LYS A 79 -24.50 -6.41 1.82
CA LYS A 79 -24.07 -5.91 3.13
C LYS A 79 -23.11 -4.73 3.05
N SER A 80 -22.79 -4.28 1.84
CA SER A 80 -21.85 -3.17 1.62
C SER A 80 -22.64 -1.87 1.61
N ILE A 81 -22.36 -0.98 2.58
CA ILE A 81 -23.04 0.30 2.77
C ILE A 81 -21.95 1.37 2.96
N GLY A 82 -21.97 2.43 2.15
CA GLY A 82 -21.02 3.53 2.29
C GLY A 82 -19.59 3.19 1.85
N ASN A 83 -18.60 3.82 2.51
CA ASN A 83 -17.18 3.87 2.11
C ASN A 83 -16.19 3.64 3.26
#